data_AF-A0A8H4W1I6-F1
#
_entry.id   AF-A0A8H4W1I6-F1
#
_cell.length_a   1.000
_cell.length_b   1.000
_cell.length_c   1.000
_cell.angle_alpha   90.00
_cell.angle_beta   90.00
_cell.angle_gamma   90.00
#
_symmetry.space_group_name_H-M   'P 1'
#
loop_
_entity.id
_entity.type
_entity.pdbx_description
1 polymer ?
#
loop_
_entity_poly.entity_id
_entity_poly.type
_entity_poly.pdbx_seq_one_letter_code
_entity_poly.pdbx_strand_id
1 'polypeptide(L)'
;MGSIEVHISTSQASENAFPKTTHGLKTAVDAQETATIGTLAYYQSSPGVQRYFCKVCSATVFYAWDERPETVDVAVGLLEASDGARTEAFLSWNFGAAAEWVGDTKGGWREGLLRRVREEAE
;
A
#
# COMPACT_ATOMS: atom_id res chain seq x y z
N MET A 1 13.25 -12.46 0.31
CA MET A 1 12.39 -11.46 -0.35
C MET A 1 12.48 -10.18 0.48
N GLY A 2 13.24 -9.19 0.02
CA GLY A 2 13.39 -7.94 0.76
C GLY A 2 12.23 -7.00 0.42
N SER A 3 11.26 -6.86 1.33
CA SER A 3 10.33 -5.73 1.31
C SER A 3 11.12 -4.48 1.67
N ILE A 4 10.97 -3.40 0.88
CA ILE A 4 11.47 -2.09 1.27
C ILE A 4 10.51 -1.58 2.34
N GLU A 5 10.90 -1.76 3.61
CA GLU A 5 10.16 -1.23 4.74
C GLU A 5 10.58 0.23 4.94
N VAL A 6 9.65 1.13 4.62
CA VAL A 6 9.82 2.56 4.88
C VAL A 6 9.13 2.88 6.20
N HIS A 7 9.90 3.35 7.18
CA HIS A 7 9.33 3.85 8.43
C HIS A 7 8.69 5.22 8.17
N ILE A 8 7.35 5.26 8.18
CA ILE A 8 6.58 6.50 8.06
C ILE A 8 6.29 7.00 9.48
N SER A 9 6.80 8.18 9.82
CA SER A 9 6.47 8.88 11.07
C SER A 9 5.40 9.93 10.82
N THR A 10 4.36 9.98 11.67
CA THR A 10 3.40 11.09 11.65
C THR A 10 4.00 12.30 12.36
N SER A 11 3.81 13.50 11.80
CA SER A 11 4.50 14.73 12.25
C SER A 11 3.94 15.34 13.54
N GLN A 12 2.84 14.82 14.10
CA GLN A 12 2.22 15.38 15.30
C GLN A 12 1.75 14.29 16.27
N ALA A 13 2.05 14.50 17.55
CA ALA A 13 1.27 13.95 18.64
C ALA A 13 -0.06 14.72 18.70
N SER A 14 -1.02 14.36 17.86
CA SER A 14 -2.40 14.79 18.00
C SER A 14 -3.03 14.07 19.21
N GLU A 15 -4.07 14.66 19.81
CA GLU A 15 -4.91 13.97 20.82
C GLU A 15 -5.49 12.64 20.27
N ASN A 16 -5.54 12.49 18.94
CA ASN A 16 -6.00 11.31 18.21
C ASN A 16 -4.84 10.67 17.44
N ALA A 17 -4.01 9.91 18.14
CA ALA A 17 -2.88 9.21 17.53
C ALA A 17 -3.35 8.20 16.47
N PHE A 18 -2.70 8.20 15.31
CA PHE A 18 -2.98 7.22 14.26
C PHE A 18 -2.69 5.79 14.77
N PRO A 19 -3.51 4.78 14.42
CA PRO A 19 -3.31 3.42 14.89
C PRO A 19 -1.94 2.85 14.50
N LYS A 20 -1.27 2.20 15.46
CA LYS A 20 0.06 1.61 15.26
C LYS A 20 0.05 0.20 14.69
N THR A 21 -1.13 -0.44 14.62
CA THR A 21 -1.28 -1.80 14.12
C THR A 21 -2.45 -1.92 13.16
N THR A 22 -2.42 -2.91 12.28
CA THR A 22 -3.50 -3.23 11.33
C THR A 22 -4.81 -3.52 12.05
N HIS A 23 -4.75 -4.20 13.20
CA HIS A 23 -5.91 -4.47 14.04
C HIS A 23 -6.47 -3.19 14.66
N GLY A 24 -5.60 -2.30 15.16
CA GLY A 24 -6.02 -1.00 15.67
C GLY A 24 -6.63 -0.13 14.57
N LEU A 25 -6.06 -0.18 13.36
CA LEU A 25 -6.61 0.52 12.20
C LEU A 25 -8.00 0.01 11.86
N LYS A 26 -8.18 -1.31 11.83
CA LYS A 26 -9.48 -1.95 11.63
C LYS A 26 -10.49 -1.50 12.69
N THR A 27 -10.12 -1.54 13.97
CA THR A 27 -10.97 -1.10 15.09
C THR A 27 -11.38 0.36 14.95
N ALA A 28 -10.45 1.25 14.60
CA ALA A 28 -10.74 2.68 14.45
C ALA A 28 -11.69 2.96 13.27
N VAL A 29 -11.57 2.21 12.16
CA VAL A 29 -12.51 2.30 11.03
C VAL A 29 -13.87 1.74 11.39
N ASP A 30 -13.94 0.58 12.07
CA ASP A 30 -15.19 -0.04 12.53
C ASP A 30 -15.94 0.87 13.52
N ALA A 31 -15.21 1.54 14.42
CA ALA A 31 -15.74 2.53 15.36
C ALA A 31 -16.07 3.89 14.72
N GLN A 32 -15.77 4.08 13.43
CA GLN A 32 -15.98 5.33 12.69
C GLN A 32 -15.32 6.54 13.35
N GLU A 33 -14.10 6.39 13.86
CA GLU A 33 -13.31 7.45 14.49
C GLU A 33 -12.77 8.46 13.46
N THR A 34 -13.66 9.20 12.80
CA THR A 34 -13.33 10.09 11.67
C THR A 34 -12.26 11.13 11.98
N ALA A 35 -12.11 11.55 13.24
CA ALA A 35 -11.05 12.46 13.66
C ALA A 35 -9.65 11.82 13.62
N THR A 36 -9.55 10.48 13.67
CA THR A 36 -8.31 9.70 13.61
C THR A 36 -8.06 9.15 12.20
N ILE A 37 -9.09 8.56 11.56
CA ILE A 37 -8.97 7.82 10.28
C ILE A 37 -9.54 8.56 9.07
N GLY A 38 -10.11 9.74 9.26
CA GLY A 38 -10.69 10.55 8.19
C GLY A 38 -11.84 9.84 7.46
N THR A 39 -11.66 9.61 6.16
CA THR A 39 -12.66 8.99 5.26
C THR A 39 -12.34 7.54 4.93
N LEU A 40 -11.42 6.89 5.66
CA LEU A 40 -11.10 5.48 5.43
C LEU A 40 -12.34 4.58 5.60
N ALA A 41 -12.46 3.63 4.68
CA ALA A 41 -13.27 2.43 4.80
C ALA A 41 -12.41 1.23 4.38
N TYR A 42 -12.82 0.01 4.72
CA TYR A 42 -12.15 -1.19 4.23
C TYR A 42 -13.15 -2.31 3.92
N TYR A 43 -12.66 -3.28 3.16
CA TYR A 43 -13.27 -4.60 3.05
C TYR A 43 -12.19 -5.67 3.21
N GLN A 44 -12.61 -6.88 3.62
CA GLN A 44 -11.73 -8.03 3.74
C GLN A 44 -11.80 -8.85 2.44
N SER A 45 -10.71 -8.91 1.67
CA SER A 45 -10.71 -9.64 0.39
C SER A 45 -10.46 -11.15 0.54
N SER A 46 -9.86 -11.55 1.66
CA SER A 46 -9.65 -12.93 2.08
C SER A 46 -9.39 -12.94 3.59
N PRO A 47 -9.48 -14.09 4.29
CA PRO A 47 -9.18 -14.15 5.71
C PRO A 47 -7.85 -13.46 6.03
N GLY A 48 -7.89 -12.49 6.94
CA GLY A 48 -6.72 -11.71 7.37
C GLY A 48 -6.27 -10.58 6.45
N VAL A 49 -6.82 -10.44 5.24
CA VAL A 49 -6.35 -9.47 4.24
C VAL A 49 -7.36 -8.34 4.05
N GLN A 50 -6.95 -7.11 4.36
CA GLN A 50 -7.79 -5.92 4.33
C GLN A 50 -7.33 -4.94 3.24
N ARG A 51 -8.30 -4.31 2.58
CA ARG A 51 -8.07 -3.29 1.55
C ARG A 51 -8.76 -2.01 1.95
N TYR A 52 -7.96 -1.00 2.32
CA TYR A 52 -8.44 0.30 2.78
C TYR A 52 -8.50 1.30 1.62
N PHE A 53 -9.56 2.09 1.59
CA PHE A 53 -9.82 3.08 0.55
C PHE A 53 -10.56 4.29 1.11
N CYS A 54 -10.50 5.42 0.40
CA CYS A 54 -11.29 6.60 0.71
C CYS A 54 -12.75 6.36 0.31
N LYS A 55 -13.71 6.39 1.25
CA LYS A 55 -15.13 6.18 0.95
C LYS A 55 -15.80 7.29 0.13
N VAL A 56 -15.09 8.39 -0.14
CA VAL A 56 -15.58 9.55 -0.92
C VAL A 56 -15.19 9.44 -2.40
N CYS A 57 -13.91 9.15 -2.69
CA CYS A 57 -13.38 9.12 -4.06
C CYS A 57 -12.92 7.72 -4.52
N SER A 58 -13.01 6.71 -3.66
CA SER A 58 -12.59 5.33 -3.92
C SER A 58 -11.09 5.14 -4.17
N ALA A 59 -10.26 6.14 -3.87
CA ALA A 59 -8.80 6.00 -3.93
C ALA A 59 -8.33 4.88 -2.99
N THR A 60 -7.53 3.95 -3.52
CA THR A 60 -6.89 2.89 -2.71
C THR A 60 -5.81 3.52 -1.84
N VAL A 61 -5.79 3.18 -0.55
CA VAL A 61 -4.86 3.77 0.42
C VAL A 61 -3.90 2.73 0.96
N PHE A 62 -4.41 1.69 1.63
CA PHE A 62 -3.59 0.66 2.24
C PHE A 62 -4.00 -0.75 1.82
N TYR A 63 -3.02 -1.61 1.65
CA TYR A 63 -3.17 -3.04 1.83
C TYR A 63 -2.62 -3.40 3.21
N ALA A 64 -3.35 -4.23 3.96
CA ALA A 64 -2.93 -4.69 5.26
C ALA A 64 -3.17 -6.20 5.38
N TRP A 65 -2.28 -6.87 6.12
CA TRP A 65 -2.37 -8.29 6.38
C TRP A 65 -2.15 -8.55 7.87
N ASP A 66 -3.04 -9.31 8.49
CA ASP A 66 -2.96 -9.61 9.93
C ASP A 66 -1.68 -10.35 10.34
N GLU A 67 -1.01 -11.05 9.41
CA GLU A 67 0.29 -11.67 9.64
C GLU A 67 1.46 -10.66 9.69
N ARG A 68 1.22 -9.40 9.28
CA ARG A 68 2.17 -8.28 9.36
C ARG A 68 1.51 -7.12 10.10
N PRO A 69 1.22 -7.27 11.40
CA PRO A 69 0.35 -6.35 12.13
C PRO A 69 0.93 -4.93 12.30
N GLU A 70 2.22 -4.73 12.09
CA GLU A 70 2.89 -3.42 12.21
C GLU A 70 3.20 -2.78 10.85
N THR A 71 2.82 -3.44 9.74
CA THR A 71 3.16 -3.01 8.38
C THR A 71 1.90 -2.87 7.53
N VAL A 72 1.89 -1.84 6.70
CA VAL A 72 0.90 -1.66 5.62
C VAL A 72 1.63 -1.37 4.32
N ASP A 73 1.08 -1.83 3.20
CA ASP A 73 1.54 -1.38 1.89
C ASP A 73 0.74 -0.13 1.53
N VAL A 74 1.44 0.95 1.18
CA VAL A 74 0.83 2.24 0.80
C VAL A 74 0.73 2.32 -0.71
N ALA A 75 -0.42 2.75 -1.24
CA ALA A 75 -0.57 3.01 -2.66
C ALA A 75 0.34 4.16 -3.11
N VAL A 76 1.36 3.86 -3.92
CA VAL A 76 2.38 4.83 -4.38
C VAL A 76 1.77 6.05 -5.08
N GLY A 77 0.64 5.89 -5.77
CA GLY A 77 -0.06 6.99 -6.43
C GLY A 77 -0.64 8.05 -5.49
N LEU A 78 -0.60 7.85 -4.16
CA LEU A 78 -0.96 8.86 -3.17
C LEU A 78 0.20 9.79 -2.81
N LEU A 79 1.43 9.46 -3.21
CA LEU A 79 2.61 10.26 -2.91
C LEU A 79 2.67 11.43 -3.89
N GLU A 80 2.54 12.64 -3.35
CA GLU A 80 2.77 13.87 -4.11
C GLU A 80 4.27 14.03 -4.36
N ALA A 81 4.70 13.87 -5.61
CA ALA A 81 6.10 13.98 -5.99
C ALA A 81 6.26 14.73 -7.31
N SER A 82 7.18 15.69 -7.34
CA SER A 82 7.41 16.56 -8.51
C SER A 82 8.03 15.82 -9.70
N ASP A 83 8.64 14.67 -9.47
CA ASP A 83 9.24 13.79 -10.48
C ASP A 83 8.27 12.74 -11.03
N GLY A 84 6.98 12.84 -10.66
CA GLY A 84 5.89 12.07 -11.26
C GLY A 84 5.64 10.72 -10.59
N ALA A 85 4.91 9.85 -11.29
CA ALA A 85 4.32 8.64 -10.70
C ALA A 85 5.32 7.62 -10.15
N ARG A 86 6.59 7.69 -10.56
CA ARG A 86 7.66 6.82 -10.03
C ARG A 86 8.22 7.34 -8.71
N THR A 87 8.05 8.63 -8.38
CA THR A 87 8.42 9.23 -7.08
C THR A 87 9.83 8.80 -6.62
N GLU A 88 10.79 8.84 -7.53
CA GLU A 88 12.16 8.33 -7.33
C GLU A 88 12.96 9.20 -6.37
N ALA A 89 12.51 10.44 -6.13
CA ALA A 89 12.98 11.28 -5.04
C ALA A 89 12.73 10.68 -3.66
N PHE A 90 11.71 9.81 -3.51
CA PHE A 90 11.31 9.20 -2.24
C PHE A 90 11.51 7.68 -2.21
N LEU A 91 11.41 7.01 -3.36
CA LEU A 91 11.42 5.56 -3.48
C LEU A 91 12.58 5.06 -4.35
N SER A 92 13.15 3.93 -3.96
CA SER A 92 14.02 3.14 -4.83
C SER A 92 13.24 1.93 -5.33
N TRP A 93 13.25 1.70 -6.65
CA TRP A 93 12.56 0.56 -7.26
C TRP A 93 13.52 -0.60 -7.42
N ASN A 94 13.28 -1.68 -6.66
CA ASN A 94 14.03 -2.92 -6.84
C ASN A 94 13.25 -3.87 -7.74
N PHE A 95 13.67 -3.97 -9.00
CA PHE A 95 13.09 -4.91 -9.96
C PHE A 95 13.68 -6.34 -9.85
N GLY A 96 14.74 -6.54 -9.06
CA GLY A 96 15.50 -7.78 -8.91
C GLY A 96 14.81 -8.91 -8.13
N ALA A 97 13.62 -8.67 -7.56
CA ALA A 97 12.77 -9.74 -7.05
C ALA A 97 12.01 -10.38 -8.21
N ALA A 98 12.06 -11.71 -8.34
CA ALA A 98 11.32 -12.42 -9.38
C ALA A 98 9.84 -12.03 -9.33
N ALA A 99 9.36 -11.32 -10.36
CA ALA A 99 7.95 -10.98 -10.48
C ALA A 99 7.11 -12.26 -10.30
N GLU A 100 6.26 -12.28 -9.28
CA GLU A 100 5.37 -13.41 -9.02
C GLU A 100 4.19 -13.37 -10.00
N TRP A 101 3.55 -14.52 -10.22
CA TRP A 101 2.34 -14.63 -11.05
C TRP A 101 2.49 -14.14 -12.49
N VAL A 102 3.70 -14.13 -13.06
CA VAL A 102 3.93 -13.71 -14.46
C VAL A 102 3.09 -14.51 -15.46
N GLY A 103 2.77 -15.76 -15.12
CA GLY A 103 1.87 -16.61 -15.89
C GLY A 103 0.52 -15.94 -16.21
N ASP A 104 -0.01 -15.13 -15.31
CA ASP A 104 -1.31 -14.46 -15.46
C ASP A 104 -1.29 -13.35 -16.52
N THR A 105 -0.10 -12.95 -16.96
CA THR A 105 0.07 -11.93 -18.01
C THR A 105 0.26 -12.51 -19.40
N LYS A 106 0.50 -13.82 -19.51
CA LYS A 106 0.85 -14.48 -20.78
C LYS A 106 -0.29 -14.37 -21.79
N GLY A 107 0.03 -13.93 -23.00
CA GLY A 107 -0.94 -13.67 -24.08
C GLY A 107 -1.81 -12.44 -23.86
N GLY A 108 -1.60 -11.71 -22.75
CA GLY A 108 -2.36 -10.52 -22.39
C GLY A 108 -1.60 -9.23 -22.69
N TRP A 109 -2.31 -8.10 -22.59
CA TRP A 109 -1.73 -6.78 -22.86
C TRP A 109 -0.59 -6.39 -21.90
N ARG A 110 -0.52 -7.01 -20.71
CA ARG A 110 0.53 -6.76 -19.71
C ARG A 110 1.80 -7.59 -19.92
N GLU A 111 1.82 -8.56 -20.83
CA GLU A 111 2.98 -9.44 -21.03
C GLU A 111 4.26 -8.64 -21.33
N GLY A 112 4.16 -7.64 -22.22
CA GLY A 112 5.30 -6.79 -22.57
C GLY A 112 5.82 -5.92 -21.43
N LEU A 113 4.97 -5.59 -20.45
CA LEU A 113 5.39 -4.85 -19.25
C LEU A 113 6.25 -5.73 -18.36
N LEU A 114 5.81 -6.95 -18.05
CA LEU A 114 6.60 -7.85 -17.19
C LEU A 114 7.92 -8.28 -17.84
N ARG A 115 7.96 -8.40 -19.17
CA ARG A 115 9.22 -8.62 -19.88
C ARG A 115 10.22 -7.48 -19.63
N ARG A 116 9.80 -6.22 -19.83
CA ARG A 116 10.67 -5.05 -19.61
C ARG A 116 11.11 -4.91 -18.15
N VAL A 117 10.19 -5.14 -17.21
CA VAL A 117 10.52 -5.12 -15.78
C VAL A 117 11.64 -6.10 -15.44
N ARG A 118 11.65 -7.29 -16.06
CA ARG A 118 12.74 -8.27 -15.88
C ARG A 118 14.03 -7.88 -16.59
N GLU A 119 13.94 -7.25 -17.77
CA GLU A 119 15.13 -6.76 -18.50
C GLU A 119 15.85 -5.65 -17.70
N GLU A 120 15.10 -4.81 -16.99
CA GLU A 120 15.63 -3.75 -16.12
C GLU A 120 16.00 -4.24 -14.70
N ALA A 121 15.85 -5.53 -14.41
CA ALA A 121 16.06 -6.13 -13.09
C ALA A 121 17.49 -6.63 -12.84
N GLU A 122 18.41 -6.44 -13.78
CA GLU A 122 19.84 -6.80 -13.68
C GLU A 122 20.67 -5.69 -13.00
#